data_AF-C1GU45-F1
#
_entry.id   AF-C1GU45-F1
#
_cell.length_a   1.000
_cell.length_b   1.000
_cell.length_c   1.000
_cell.angle_alpha   90.00
_cell.angle_beta   90.00
_cell.angle_gamma   90.00
#
_symmetry.space_group_name_H-M   'P 1'
#
loop_
_entity.id
_entity.type
_entity.pdbx_description
1 polymer ?
#
loop_
_entity_poly.entity_id
_entity_poly.type
_entity_poly.pdbx_seq_one_letter_code
_entity_poly.pdbx_strand_id
1 'polypeptide(L)'
;MDIKVLIQSGDILDLYRDSSRVLQALADDGWIVLKNAKDTNSVELVADNQHVRYLMRPDFLSDLPFLVPASLLDNSSFEHFPEWEKFADKKDEVLCVTAYHLHRKDNKSRWRWHYYIGDREGNQPKCIPANGGDVYAKPKPQTASLPLASYRIICSGWLLRQLPWPEDQADLFVVNYRRSDYHWENVG
;
A
#
# COMPACT_ATOMS: atom_id res chain seq x y z
N MET A 1 17.25 -4.55 -8.77
CA MET A 1 16.91 -3.15 -8.41
C MET A 1 16.43 -3.19 -6.98
N ASP A 2 17.03 -2.36 -6.13
CA ASP A 2 16.68 -2.27 -4.72
C ASP A 2 15.35 -1.51 -4.57
N ILE A 3 14.31 -2.17 -4.05
CA ILE A 3 13.03 -1.52 -3.78
C ILE A 3 13.15 -0.84 -2.43
N LYS A 4 12.92 0.48 -2.42
CA LYS A 4 13.08 1.30 -1.21
C LYS A 4 11.75 1.41 -0.50
N VAL A 5 11.75 1.31 0.82
CA VAL A 5 10.54 1.33 1.65
C VAL A 5 10.61 2.53 2.57
N LEU A 6 9.63 3.42 2.49
CA LEU A 6 9.43 4.50 3.44
C LEU A 6 8.56 4.01 4.59
N ILE A 7 8.98 4.33 5.81
CA ILE A 7 8.27 4.05 7.07
C ILE A 7 7.94 5.35 7.81
N GLN A 8 7.23 5.27 8.95
CA GLN A 8 6.71 6.47 9.63
C GLN A 8 7.80 7.43 10.13
N SER A 9 8.96 6.91 10.53
CA SER A 9 10.10 7.73 10.99
C SER A 9 10.68 8.65 9.90
N GLY A 10 10.39 8.37 8.63
CA GLY A 10 11.04 8.98 7.48
C GLY A 10 12.25 8.20 6.97
N ASP A 11 12.67 7.15 7.68
CA ASP A 11 13.76 6.28 7.24
C ASP A 11 13.40 5.54 5.95
N ILE A 12 14.44 5.21 5.19
CA ILE A 12 14.32 4.43 3.95
C ILE A 12 15.02 3.09 4.15
N LEU A 13 14.23 2.03 4.13
CA LEU A 13 14.68 0.65 4.21
C LEU A 13 14.82 0.03 2.81
N ASP A 14 15.56 -1.06 2.71
CA ASP A 14 15.56 -1.91 1.52
C ASP A 14 14.59 -3.08 1.70
N LEU A 15 13.62 -3.23 0.79
CA LEU A 15 12.59 -4.27 0.89
C LEU A 15 13.18 -5.68 1.08
N TYR A 16 14.26 -5.98 0.37
CA TYR A 16 14.81 -7.33 0.35
C TYR A 16 15.82 -7.54 1.47
N ARG A 17 16.68 -6.55 1.75
CA ARG A 17 17.73 -6.67 2.77
C ARG A 17 17.22 -6.42 4.19
N ASP A 18 16.23 -5.56 4.35
CA ASP A 18 15.65 -5.17 5.63
C ASP A 18 14.24 -5.77 5.82
N SER A 19 13.92 -6.91 5.19
CA SER A 19 12.55 -7.46 5.15
C SER A 19 11.92 -7.62 6.54
N SER A 20 12.66 -8.10 7.54
CA SER A 20 12.18 -8.19 8.93
C SER A 20 11.85 -6.83 9.54
N ARG A 21 12.65 -5.79 9.26
CA ARG A 21 12.40 -4.43 9.73
C ARG A 21 11.24 -3.78 8.98
N VAL A 22 11.04 -4.14 7.71
CA VAL A 22 9.88 -3.70 6.92
C VAL A 22 8.59 -4.30 7.47
N LEU A 23 8.59 -5.60 7.82
CA LEU A 23 7.44 -6.24 8.48
C LEU A 23 7.19 -5.66 9.86
N GLN A 24 8.26 -5.42 10.64
CA GLN A 24 8.15 -4.78 11.95
C GLN A 24 7.54 -3.37 11.84
N ALA A 25 8.01 -2.56 10.89
CA ALA A 25 7.42 -1.24 10.63
C ALA A 25 5.95 -1.35 10.21
N LEU A 26 5.57 -2.35 9.41
CA LEU A 26 4.17 -2.57 9.06
C LEU A 26 3.31 -2.95 10.28
N ALA A 27 3.86 -3.71 11.23
CA ALA A 27 3.20 -4.05 12.48
C ALA A 27 3.08 -2.85 13.45
N ASP A 28 4.15 -2.05 13.57
CA ASP A 28 4.26 -0.95 14.54
C ASP A 28 3.62 0.35 14.03
N ASP A 29 3.98 0.76 12.81
CA ASP A 29 3.53 2.02 12.20
C ASP A 29 2.14 1.85 11.54
N GLY A 30 1.77 0.62 11.22
CA GLY A 30 0.54 0.25 10.55
C GLY A 30 0.56 0.45 9.04
N TRP A 31 1.64 1.00 8.48
CA TRP A 31 1.79 1.15 7.03
C TRP A 31 3.25 1.22 6.61
N ILE A 32 3.47 0.90 5.33
CA ILE A 32 4.73 1.12 4.62
C ILE A 32 4.45 1.62 3.21
N VAL A 33 5.45 2.26 2.61
CA VAL A 33 5.37 2.79 1.26
C VAL A 33 6.51 2.25 0.41
N LEU A 34 6.19 1.40 -0.56
CA LEU A 34 7.18 0.89 -1.52
C LEU A 34 7.42 1.92 -2.62
N LYS A 35 8.67 2.34 -2.79
CA LYS A 35 9.14 3.27 -3.83
C LYS A 35 9.74 2.49 -5.00
N ASN A 36 9.50 2.99 -6.22
CA ASN A 36 9.90 2.33 -7.48
C ASN A 36 9.31 0.91 -7.60
N ALA A 37 8.19 0.64 -6.93
CA ALA A 37 7.50 -0.64 -7.04
C ALA A 37 6.62 -0.60 -8.29
N LYS A 38 7.19 -1.12 -9.39
CA LYS A 38 6.61 -1.17 -10.75
C LYS A 38 5.09 -1.10 -10.77
N ASP A 39 4.54 -0.11 -11.48
CA ASP A 39 3.12 0.03 -11.69
C ASP A 39 2.56 -1.07 -12.63
N THR A 40 1.30 -1.42 -12.51
CA THR A 40 0.59 -2.23 -13.50
C THR A 40 -0.76 -1.60 -13.75
N ASN A 41 -1.13 -1.48 -15.02
CA ASN A 41 -2.41 -0.95 -15.46
C ASN A 41 -3.49 -2.04 -15.62
N SER A 42 -3.19 -3.28 -15.21
CA SER A 42 -4.13 -4.40 -15.24
C SER A 42 -4.41 -4.83 -13.83
N VAL A 43 -5.69 -4.79 -13.45
CA VAL A 43 -6.23 -5.21 -12.15
C VAL A 43 -5.80 -6.64 -11.83
N GLU A 44 -5.78 -7.52 -12.83
CA GLU A 44 -5.37 -8.91 -12.70
C GLU A 44 -3.90 -9.03 -12.30
N LEU A 45 -3.03 -8.21 -12.89
CA LEU A 45 -1.60 -8.18 -12.58
C LEU A 45 -1.27 -7.50 -11.25
N VAL A 46 -2.22 -6.76 -10.65
CA VAL A 46 -2.01 -6.07 -9.38
C VAL A 46 -1.78 -7.07 -8.24
N ALA A 47 -2.61 -8.11 -8.17
CA ALA A 47 -2.51 -9.18 -7.16
C ALA A 47 -1.24 -10.03 -7.32
N ASP A 48 -0.69 -10.10 -8.54
CA ASP A 48 0.54 -10.81 -8.85
C ASP A 48 1.81 -9.96 -8.70
N ASN A 49 1.73 -8.78 -8.07
CA ASN A 49 2.91 -7.95 -7.91
C ASN A 49 4.02 -8.64 -7.08
N GLN A 50 5.18 -8.81 -7.70
CA GLN A 50 6.30 -9.52 -7.11
C GLN A 50 6.82 -8.93 -5.79
N HIS A 51 6.70 -7.61 -5.58
CA HIS A 51 7.22 -6.95 -4.37
C HIS A 51 6.28 -7.14 -3.18
N VAL A 52 4.98 -6.98 -3.42
CA VAL A 52 3.97 -7.29 -2.39
C VAL A 52 3.99 -8.78 -2.07
N ARG A 53 4.08 -9.64 -3.09
CA ARG A 53 4.21 -11.09 -2.90
C ARG A 53 5.48 -11.48 -2.14
N TYR A 54 6.60 -10.82 -2.39
CA TYR A 54 7.82 -11.09 -1.63
C TYR A 54 7.60 -10.85 -0.13
N LEU A 55 6.88 -9.79 0.23
CA LEU A 55 6.62 -9.46 1.63
C LEU A 55 5.52 -10.35 2.25
N MET A 56 4.53 -10.76 1.45
CA MET A 56 3.31 -11.42 1.93
C MET A 56 3.32 -12.94 1.75
N ARG A 57 4.18 -13.54 0.91
CA ARG A 57 4.15 -15.00 0.65
C ARG A 57 5.26 -15.73 1.41
N PRO A 58 5.04 -17.02 1.78
CA PRO A 58 3.90 -17.87 1.43
C PRO A 58 2.65 -17.70 2.31
N ASP A 59 2.75 -16.92 3.39
CA ASP A 59 1.80 -16.99 4.50
C ASP A 59 0.50 -16.22 4.27
N PHE A 60 0.30 -15.56 3.12
CA PHE A 60 -0.92 -14.81 2.85
C PHE A 60 -1.59 -15.22 1.53
N LEU A 61 -2.92 -15.25 1.58
CA LEU A 61 -3.82 -15.32 0.44
C LEU A 61 -4.20 -13.92 0.01
N SER A 62 -4.25 -13.68 -1.30
CA SER A 62 -4.77 -12.43 -1.87
C SER A 62 -6.24 -12.60 -2.23
N ASP A 63 -7.07 -11.64 -1.85
CA ASP A 63 -8.43 -11.51 -2.36
C ASP A 63 -8.41 -11.06 -3.83
N LEU A 64 -9.58 -11.09 -4.49
CA LEU A 64 -9.72 -10.53 -5.82
C LEU A 64 -9.44 -9.02 -5.80
N PRO A 65 -8.57 -8.53 -6.69
CA PRO A 65 -8.30 -7.11 -6.82
C PRO A 65 -9.55 -6.37 -7.31
N PHE A 66 -9.80 -5.17 -6.79
CA PHE A 66 -10.92 -4.33 -7.24
C PHE A 66 -10.48 -2.90 -7.56
N LEU A 67 -11.23 -2.25 -8.45
CA LEU A 67 -11.05 -0.88 -8.86
C LEU A 67 -11.98 0.03 -8.06
N VAL A 68 -11.43 1.11 -7.51
CA VAL A 68 -12.20 2.21 -6.94
C VAL A 68 -12.13 3.40 -7.90
N PRO A 69 -13.26 3.78 -8.53
CA PRO A 69 -13.30 4.94 -9.42
C PRO A 69 -12.90 6.23 -8.72
N ALA A 70 -12.22 7.13 -9.45
CA ALA A 70 -11.77 8.42 -8.95
C ALA A 70 -12.88 9.23 -8.26
N SER A 71 -14.12 9.12 -8.75
CA SER A 71 -15.30 9.80 -8.21
C SER A 71 -15.68 9.37 -6.79
N LEU A 72 -15.19 8.21 -6.32
CA LEU A 72 -15.46 7.69 -4.97
C LEU A 72 -14.29 7.91 -4.00
N LEU A 73 -13.14 8.40 -4.50
CA LEU A 73 -11.95 8.61 -3.68
C LEU A 73 -12.03 9.90 -2.86
N ASP A 74 -12.64 10.94 -3.44
CA ASP A 74 -12.89 12.19 -2.74
C ASP A 74 -13.91 11.98 -1.62
N ASN A 75 -13.56 12.39 -0.40
CA ASN A 75 -14.36 12.23 0.82
C ASN A 75 -14.63 10.77 1.25
N SER A 76 -13.77 9.81 0.89
CA SER A 76 -13.86 8.46 1.46
C SER A 76 -13.87 8.48 2.99
N SER A 77 -14.65 7.61 3.61
CA SER A 77 -14.68 7.44 5.07
C SER A 77 -13.35 6.92 5.59
N PHE A 78 -13.03 7.23 6.84
CA PHE A 78 -11.99 6.50 7.55
C PHE A 78 -12.53 5.11 7.89
N GLU A 79 -11.83 4.10 7.42
CA GLU A 79 -12.19 2.70 7.59
C GLU A 79 -10.96 1.89 7.93
N HIS A 80 -11.20 0.81 8.65
CA HIS A 80 -10.22 -0.23 8.87
C HIS A 80 -10.34 -1.33 7.80
N PHE A 81 -9.46 -2.32 7.86
CA PHE A 81 -9.70 -3.55 7.13
C PHE A 81 -10.98 -4.24 7.64
N PRO A 82 -11.78 -4.91 6.79
CA PRO A 82 -12.95 -5.64 7.24
C PRO A 82 -12.62 -6.61 8.37
N GLU A 83 -13.44 -6.65 9.42
CA GLU A 83 -13.22 -7.49 10.62
C GLU A 83 -12.02 -7.09 11.51
N TRP A 84 -11.45 -5.88 11.36
CA TRP A 84 -10.31 -5.43 12.16
C TRP A 84 -10.52 -5.56 13.67
N GLU A 85 -11.76 -5.42 14.16
CA GLU A 85 -12.09 -5.50 15.59
C GLU A 85 -11.65 -6.84 16.17
N LYS A 86 -11.70 -7.91 15.36
CA LYS A 86 -11.30 -9.27 15.75
C LYS A 86 -9.79 -9.41 15.92
N PHE A 87 -9.02 -8.46 15.41
CA PHE A 87 -7.55 -8.47 15.39
C PHE A 87 -6.94 -7.33 16.21
N ALA A 88 -7.76 -6.53 16.89
CA ALA A 88 -7.31 -5.36 17.65
C ALA A 88 -6.32 -5.71 18.77
N ASP A 89 -6.35 -6.95 19.28
CA ASP A 89 -5.44 -7.45 20.31
C ASP A 89 -4.17 -8.13 19.72
N LYS A 90 -4.07 -8.24 18.39
CA LYS A 90 -2.95 -8.87 17.66
C LYS A 90 -2.29 -7.92 16.67
N LYS A 91 -2.21 -6.64 17.02
CA LYS A 91 -1.68 -5.59 16.11
C LYS A 91 -0.21 -5.79 15.77
N ASP A 92 0.53 -6.42 16.67
CA ASP A 92 1.91 -6.85 16.51
C ASP A 92 2.05 -8.02 15.51
N GLU A 93 0.97 -8.76 15.25
CA GLU A 93 0.90 -9.72 14.16
C GLU A 93 0.33 -9.04 12.90
N VAL A 94 1.10 -9.01 11.82
CA VAL A 94 0.56 -8.64 10.51
C VAL A 94 -0.37 -9.79 10.06
N LEU A 95 -1.68 -9.64 10.27
CA LEU A 95 -2.69 -10.65 9.94
C LEU A 95 -3.37 -10.39 8.60
N CYS A 96 -3.59 -9.13 8.28
CA CYS A 96 -4.15 -8.71 7.02
C CYS A 96 -3.54 -7.38 6.61
N VAL A 97 -3.44 -7.19 5.30
CA VAL A 97 -2.97 -5.94 4.72
C VAL A 97 -3.84 -5.52 3.55
N THR A 98 -3.98 -4.22 3.35
CA THR A 98 -4.48 -3.65 2.11
C THR A 98 -3.33 -3.01 1.36
N ALA A 99 -3.12 -3.42 0.11
CA ALA A 99 -2.21 -2.77 -0.82
C ALA A 99 -3.00 -1.82 -1.74
N TYR A 100 -2.58 -0.57 -1.76
CA TYR A 100 -3.08 0.47 -2.65
C TYR A 100 -2.10 0.68 -3.78
N HIS A 101 -2.62 0.52 -5.00
CA HIS A 101 -1.86 0.57 -6.22
C HIS A 101 -2.24 1.84 -6.97
N LEU A 102 -1.36 2.83 -6.82
CA LEU A 102 -1.55 4.19 -7.30
C LEU A 102 -1.25 4.24 -8.80
N HIS A 103 -2.18 3.74 -9.62
CA HIS A 103 -2.00 3.64 -11.06
C HIS A 103 -1.96 5.02 -11.70
N ARG A 104 -0.91 5.34 -12.50
CA ARG A 104 -0.98 6.45 -13.48
C ARG A 104 0.04 6.38 -14.61
N LYS A 105 -0.31 7.04 -15.73
CA LYS A 105 0.51 7.20 -16.94
C LYS A 105 1.69 8.16 -16.77
N ASP A 106 1.61 9.12 -15.85
CA ASP A 106 2.68 10.09 -15.60
C ASP A 106 3.10 10.12 -14.14
N ASN A 107 4.27 10.73 -13.92
CA ASN A 107 5.00 10.78 -12.67
C ASN A 107 4.78 12.09 -11.88
N LYS A 108 3.86 12.94 -12.34
CA LYS A 108 3.62 14.26 -11.76
C LYS A 108 2.46 14.24 -10.78
N SER A 109 1.56 13.28 -10.93
CA SER A 109 0.42 13.14 -10.06
C SER A 109 0.83 12.77 -8.65
N ARG A 110 0.40 13.61 -7.72
CA ARG A 110 0.53 13.40 -6.29
C ARG A 110 -0.75 12.79 -5.77
N TRP A 111 -0.59 11.80 -4.93
CA TRP A 111 -1.62 11.21 -4.12
C TRP A 111 -1.45 11.74 -2.71
N ARG A 112 -2.57 11.99 -2.06
CA ARG A 112 -2.62 12.23 -0.62
C ARG A 112 -3.30 11.04 0.00
N TRP A 113 -2.79 10.64 1.14
CA TRP A 113 -3.40 9.57 1.90
C TRP A 113 -3.39 9.95 3.37
N HIS A 114 -4.55 9.79 4.01
CA HIS A 114 -4.76 10.14 5.39
C HIS A 114 -5.01 8.92 6.24
N TYR A 115 -4.41 8.92 7.42
CA TYR A 115 -4.54 7.86 8.41
C TYR A 115 -4.45 8.42 9.83
N TYR A 116 -5.05 7.72 10.80
CA TYR A 116 -4.87 8.03 12.21
C TYR A 116 -3.67 7.27 12.77
N ILE A 117 -2.89 7.92 13.63
CA ILE A 117 -1.83 7.23 14.38
C ILE A 117 -2.51 6.35 15.43
N GLY A 118 -2.21 5.04 15.38
CA GLY A 118 -2.93 4.03 16.15
C GLY A 118 -4.18 3.53 15.43
N ASP A 119 -5.05 2.82 16.15
CA ASP A 119 -6.23 2.14 15.61
C ASP A 119 -7.53 2.91 15.81
N ARG A 120 -7.50 4.13 16.37
CA ARG A 120 -8.71 4.88 16.73
C ARG A 120 -8.59 6.35 16.34
N GLU A 121 -9.73 6.97 16.09
CA GLU A 121 -9.82 8.42 16.02
C GLU A 121 -9.48 9.02 17.38
N GLY A 122 -8.58 10.01 17.40
CA GLY A 122 -8.14 10.65 18.64
C GLY A 122 -7.10 11.74 18.42
N ASN A 123 -6.28 11.59 17.38
CA ASN A 123 -5.35 12.62 16.90
C ASN A 123 -5.82 13.20 15.58
N GLN A 124 -5.27 14.34 15.14
CA GLN A 124 -5.49 14.76 13.75
C GLN A 124 -4.91 13.72 12.78
N PRO A 125 -5.62 13.36 11.69
CA PRO A 125 -5.11 12.41 10.72
C PRO A 125 -3.83 12.95 10.09
N LYS A 126 -2.83 12.09 9.93
CA LYS A 126 -1.59 12.41 9.21
C LYS A 126 -1.81 12.23 7.72
N CYS A 127 -1.29 13.18 6.94
CA CYS A 127 -1.26 13.11 5.48
C CYS A 127 0.15 12.74 5.02
N ILE A 128 0.28 11.74 4.15
CA ILE A 128 1.53 11.50 3.42
C ILE A 128 1.33 11.79 1.92
N PRO A 129 2.27 12.51 1.28
CA PRO A 129 2.33 12.58 -0.16
C PRO A 129 2.93 11.29 -0.71
N ALA A 130 2.26 10.71 -1.69
CA ALA A 130 2.75 9.60 -2.50
C ALA A 130 2.68 10.00 -3.98
N ASN A 131 3.51 9.44 -4.86
CA ASN A 131 3.42 9.73 -6.29
C ASN A 131 3.03 8.45 -7.06
N GLY A 132 2.24 8.61 -8.12
CA GLY A 132 2.07 7.53 -9.10
C GLY A 132 3.27 7.45 -10.05
N GLY A 133 3.49 6.28 -10.64
CA GLY A 133 4.26 6.16 -11.89
C GLY A 133 5.43 5.20 -11.83
N ASP A 134 5.37 4.13 -12.63
CA ASP A 134 6.53 3.46 -13.25
C ASP A 134 5.99 2.35 -14.19
N VAL A 135 5.53 2.71 -15.39
CA VAL A 135 5.54 1.83 -16.57
C VAL A 135 5.69 2.70 -17.81
N TYR A 136 6.88 2.67 -18.43
CA TYR A 136 7.09 2.44 -19.87
C TYR A 136 8.59 2.50 -20.12
N ALA A 137 9.20 1.32 -20.24
CA ALA A 137 10.51 1.20 -20.85
C ALA A 137 10.41 1.57 -22.35
N LYS A 138 10.85 2.77 -22.70
CA LYS A 138 11.74 2.92 -23.86
C LYS A 138 13.05 3.51 -23.34
N PRO A 139 14.13 2.73 -23.29
CA PRO A 139 15.42 3.27 -22.86
C PRO A 139 15.84 4.36 -23.85
N LYS A 140 15.91 5.61 -23.38
CA LYS A 140 16.73 6.63 -24.03
C LYS A 140 18.06 6.69 -23.27
N PRO A 141 19.17 6.24 -23.86
CA PRO A 141 20.47 6.45 -23.24
C PRO A 141 20.76 7.95 -23.34
N GLN A 142 20.71 8.68 -22.21
CA GLN A 142 21.53 9.87 -21.89
C GLN A 142 20.90 10.90 -20.90
N THR A 143 19.72 10.70 -20.33
CA THR A 143 19.23 11.63 -19.29
C THR A 143 19.25 11.00 -17.90
N ALA A 144 20.13 11.53 -17.05
CA ALA A 144 20.24 11.28 -15.62
C ALA A 144 19.05 11.87 -14.82
N SER A 145 17.83 11.56 -15.27
CA SER A 145 16.63 11.81 -14.50
C SER A 145 16.56 10.74 -13.42
N LEU A 146 16.65 11.14 -12.14
CA LEU A 146 16.37 10.25 -11.02
C LEU A 146 15.08 9.47 -11.31
N PRO A 147 15.06 8.14 -11.14
CA PRO A 147 13.85 7.36 -11.38
C PRO A 147 12.74 7.92 -10.48
N LEU A 148 11.69 8.43 -11.12
CA LEU A 148 10.52 8.94 -10.43
C LEU A 148 9.76 7.72 -9.90
N ALA A 149 9.63 7.68 -8.59
CA ALA A 149 9.19 6.48 -7.88
C ALA A 149 7.69 6.25 -8.02
N SER A 150 7.32 5.03 -8.40
CA SER A 150 6.00 4.46 -8.10
C SER A 150 5.89 4.26 -6.62
N TYR A 151 4.84 4.80 -6.01
CA TYR A 151 4.53 4.54 -4.62
C TYR A 151 3.40 3.52 -4.54
N ARG A 152 3.58 2.52 -3.67
CA ARG A 152 2.50 1.62 -3.24
C ARG A 152 2.39 1.71 -1.75
N ILE A 153 1.19 1.97 -1.25
CA ILE A 153 0.92 2.03 0.18
C ILE A 153 0.43 0.65 0.58
N ILE A 154 1.07 0.03 1.56
CA ILE A 154 0.59 -1.21 2.18
C ILE A 154 0.24 -0.87 3.61
N CYS A 155 -0.99 -1.17 4.02
CA CYS A 155 -1.52 -0.86 5.34
C CYS A 155 -1.87 -2.15 6.08
N SER A 156 -1.47 -2.24 7.34
CA SER A 156 -1.92 -3.29 8.25
C SER A 156 -3.41 -3.13 8.54
N GLY A 157 -4.07 -4.25 8.84
CA GLY A 157 -5.53 -4.30 8.96
C GLY A 157 -6.09 -3.42 10.08
N TRP A 158 -5.33 -3.26 11.17
CA TRP A 158 -5.71 -2.47 12.33
C TRP A 158 -5.63 -0.95 12.11
N LEU A 159 -5.01 -0.48 11.02
CA LEU A 159 -4.82 0.94 10.80
C LEU A 159 -6.12 1.59 10.30
N LEU A 160 -6.60 2.60 11.03
CA LEU A 160 -7.72 3.43 10.60
C LEU A 160 -7.26 4.44 9.54
N ARG A 161 -7.85 4.35 8.34
CA ARG A 161 -7.35 5.08 7.16
C ARG A 161 -8.44 5.42 6.16
N GLN A 162 -8.20 6.46 5.36
CA GLN A 162 -8.99 6.71 4.16
C GLN A 162 -8.43 5.94 2.96
N LEU A 163 -9.17 5.93 1.85
CA LEU A 163 -8.58 5.57 0.57
C LEU A 163 -7.61 6.67 0.14
N PRO A 164 -6.44 6.32 -0.44
CA PRO A 164 -5.60 7.30 -1.12
C PRO A 164 -6.41 8.01 -2.20
N TRP A 165 -6.30 9.33 -2.27
CA TRP A 165 -6.92 10.10 -3.34
C TRP A 165 -5.87 10.84 -4.17
N PRO A 166 -6.03 10.88 -5.49
CA PRO A 166 -5.14 11.63 -6.37
C PRO A 166 -5.54 13.11 -6.38
N GLU A 167 -4.56 14.00 -6.60
CA GLU A 167 -4.84 15.44 -6.85
C GLU A 167 -5.56 15.68 -8.18
N ASP A 168 -5.62 14.67 -9.03
CA ASP A 168 -6.21 14.63 -10.36
C ASP A 168 -7.13 13.40 -10.52
N GLN A 169 -7.93 13.30 -11.59
CA GLN A 169 -8.88 12.17 -11.75
C GLN A 169 -8.19 10.85 -12.14
N ALA A 170 -7.93 9.96 -11.18
CA ALA A 170 -7.44 8.60 -11.43
C ALA A 170 -8.07 7.61 -10.47
N ASP A 171 -8.30 6.42 -11.01
CA ASP A 171 -8.83 5.31 -10.25
C ASP A 171 -7.72 4.65 -9.43
N LEU A 172 -8.13 4.01 -8.35
CA LEU A 172 -7.26 3.30 -7.43
C LEU A 172 -7.51 1.80 -7.56
N PHE A 173 -6.45 1.00 -7.67
CA PHE A 173 -6.60 -0.45 -7.50
C PHE A 173 -6.29 -0.84 -6.06
N VAL A 174 -7.11 -1.71 -5.50
CA VAL A 174 -7.02 -2.17 -4.12
C VAL A 174 -6.93 -3.69 -4.11
N VAL A 175 -6.00 -4.22 -3.33
CA VAL A 175 -5.86 -5.66 -3.08
C VAL A 175 -5.73 -5.91 -1.61
N ASN A 176 -6.55 -6.80 -1.09
CA ASN A 176 -6.50 -7.26 0.28
C ASN A 176 -5.72 -8.58 0.35
N TYR A 177 -4.90 -8.73 1.38
CA TYR A 177 -4.18 -9.96 1.66
C TYR A 177 -4.48 -10.37 3.10
N ARG A 178 -4.64 -11.68 3.32
CA ARG A 178 -5.02 -12.28 4.59
C ARG A 178 -4.10 -13.45 4.90
N ARG A 179 -3.60 -13.54 6.13
CA ARG A 179 -2.71 -14.62 6.54
C ARG A 179 -3.43 -15.97 6.43
N SER A 180 -2.87 -16.92 5.70
CA SER A 180 -3.51 -18.18 5.31
C SER A 180 -3.70 -19.16 6.46
N ASP A 181 -2.86 -19.07 7.49
CA ASP A 181 -2.91 -19.90 8.69
C ASP A 181 -3.88 -19.38 9.76
N TYR A 182 -4.45 -18.20 9.54
CA TYR A 182 -5.42 -17.59 10.44
C TYR A 182 -6.84 -18.06 10.12
N HIS A 183 -7.65 -18.33 11.14
CA HIS A 183 -9.03 -18.76 10.97
C HIS A 183 -9.94 -17.57 10.63
N TRP A 184 -10.20 -17.35 9.35
CA TRP A 184 -11.14 -16.33 8.85
C TRP A 184 -12.58 -16.85 8.88
N GLU A 185 -13.51 -16.06 9.43
CA GLU A 185 -14.94 -16.38 9.36
C GLU A 185 -15.50 -15.88 8.02
N ASN A 186 -15.78 -16.80 7.08
CA ASN A 186 -16.51 -16.55 5.84
C ASN A 186 -16.00 -15.38 4.99
N VAL A 187 -14.99 -15.64 4.17
CA VAL A 187 -14.69 -14.78 3.02
C VAL A 187 -15.62 -15.20 1.88
N GLY A 188 -16.71 -14.47 1.71
CA GLY A 188 -17.54 -14.51 0.50
C GLY A 188 -16.96 -13.66 -0.61
#